data_AF-A0A2M7REM6-F1
#
_entry.id   AF-A0A2M7REM6-F1
#
_cell.length_a   1.000
_cell.length_b   1.000
_cell.length_c   1.000
_cell.angle_alpha   90.00
_cell.angle_beta   90.00
_cell.angle_gamma   90.00
#
_symmetry.space_group_name_H-M   'P 1'
#
loop_
_entity.id
_entity.type
_entity.pdbx_description
1 polymer ?
#
loop_
_entity_poly.entity_id
_entity_poly.type
_entity_poly.pdbx_seq_one_letter_code
_entity_poly.pdbx_strand_id
1 'polypeptide(L)'
;MIAKKKLHFNKGEAINFGFQTAKSNIVFFIGVFVIITLIFAATSLLQNVPNFNQNATTFLIGNILVWVLNVIIDMGIIRITLKFVDLEKPSFSNLFHGSFLINYVLTSIISGVIIIIGLVLFVIPGIIFALRLHFAKYLVIDKEMGPVDAIQKSWNITKGITWNLFLLTLLLILINILGFIALLVGLFITIPLTMVTNAFVYRKLLSQVK
;
A
#
# COMPACT_ATOMS: atom_id res chain seq x y z
N MET A 1 -14.29 18.43 -31.18
CA MET A 1 -14.48 17.06 -30.63
C MET A 1 -13.15 16.63 -30.02
N ILE A 2 -12.94 16.88 -28.71
CA ILE A 2 -11.64 16.63 -28.06
C ILE A 2 -11.48 15.13 -27.90
N ALA A 3 -10.51 14.54 -28.59
CA ALA A 3 -10.17 13.13 -28.45
C ALA A 3 -9.95 12.81 -26.96
N LYS A 4 -10.78 11.91 -26.41
CA LYS A 4 -10.55 11.31 -25.08
C LYS A 4 -9.15 10.69 -25.11
N LYS A 5 -8.15 11.40 -24.58
CA LYS A 5 -6.79 10.89 -24.38
C LYS A 5 -6.94 9.63 -23.52
N LYS A 6 -6.82 8.48 -24.16
CA LYS A 6 -6.97 7.16 -23.55
C LYS A 6 -6.08 7.11 -22.30
N LEU A 7 -6.69 7.10 -21.13
CA LEU A 7 -6.04 7.04 -19.82
C LEU A 7 -5.35 5.68 -19.69
N HIS A 8 -4.11 5.57 -20.17
CA HIS A 8 -3.38 4.31 -20.13
C HIS A 8 -1.98 4.57 -19.61
N PHE A 9 -1.70 4.07 -18.41
CA PHE A 9 -0.34 3.70 -18.07
C PHE A 9 -0.06 2.35 -18.75
N ASN A 10 1.16 2.16 -19.24
CA ASN A 10 1.57 0.87 -19.77
C ASN A 10 1.91 -0.04 -18.58
N LYS A 11 1.23 -1.19 -18.46
CA LYS A 11 1.45 -2.18 -17.39
C LYS A 11 2.89 -2.71 -17.40
N GLY A 12 3.45 -2.95 -18.59
CA GLY A 12 4.82 -3.42 -18.75
C GLY A 12 5.85 -2.36 -18.32
N GLU A 13 5.61 -1.09 -18.68
CA GLU A 13 6.43 0.04 -18.21
C GLU A 13 6.41 0.13 -16.69
N ALA A 14 5.22 0.05 -16.07
CA ALA A 14 5.05 0.15 -14.63
C ALA A 14 5.74 -1.00 -13.88
N ILE A 15 5.55 -2.24 -14.32
CA ILE A 15 6.20 -3.43 -13.72
C ILE A 15 7.71 -3.36 -13.91
N ASN A 16 8.19 -2.98 -15.10
CA ASN A 16 9.62 -2.88 -15.36
C ASN A 16 10.26 -1.78 -14.51
N PHE A 17 9.60 -0.63 -14.35
CA PHE A 17 10.06 0.42 -13.43
C PHE A 17 10.13 -0.09 -11.99
N GLY A 18 9.09 -0.79 -11.52
CA GLY A 18 9.07 -1.40 -10.19
C GLY A 18 10.19 -2.41 -10.00
N PHE A 19 10.43 -3.28 -10.98
CA PHE A 19 11.50 -4.28 -10.96
C PHE A 19 12.88 -3.65 -10.94
N GLN A 20 13.16 -2.67 -11.82
CA GLN A 20 14.45 -1.99 -11.88
C GLN A 20 14.74 -1.25 -10.57
N THR A 21 13.73 -0.57 -10.01
CA THR A 21 13.87 0.16 -8.74
C THR A 21 14.09 -0.79 -7.58
N ALA A 22 13.32 -1.89 -7.50
CA ALA A 22 13.47 -2.93 -6.48
C ALA A 22 14.87 -3.56 -6.55
N LYS A 23 15.33 -3.93 -7.75
CA LYS A 23 16.64 -4.54 -7.96
C LYS A 23 17.78 -3.59 -7.60
N SER A 24 17.71 -2.33 -8.02
CA SER A 24 18.78 -1.34 -7.78
C SER A 24 18.89 -0.94 -6.32
N ASN A 25 17.80 -1.07 -5.55
CA ASN A 25 17.73 -0.67 -4.14
C ASN A 25 17.46 -1.87 -3.21
N ILE A 26 17.83 -3.09 -3.64
CA ILE A 26 17.46 -4.31 -2.92
C ILE A 26 17.98 -4.34 -1.49
N VAL A 27 19.18 -3.81 -1.24
CA VAL A 27 19.77 -3.71 0.11
C VAL A 27 18.93 -2.83 1.02
N PHE A 28 18.40 -1.72 0.51
CA PHE A 28 17.50 -0.85 1.28
C PHE A 28 16.21 -1.58 1.63
N PHE A 29 15.59 -2.26 0.67
CA PHE A 29 14.37 -3.04 0.92
C PHE A 29 14.61 -4.21 1.88
N ILE A 30 15.75 -4.90 1.80
CA ILE A 30 16.16 -5.91 2.79
C ILE A 30 16.24 -5.27 4.19
N GLY A 31 16.84 -4.09 4.31
CA GLY A 31 16.86 -3.34 5.56
C GLY A 31 15.45 -3.03 6.09
N VAL A 32 14.54 -2.60 5.21
CA VAL A 32 13.12 -2.39 5.57
C VAL A 32 12.47 -3.68 6.04
N PHE A 33 12.68 -4.80 5.34
CA PHE A 33 12.18 -6.12 5.75
C PHE A 33 12.70 -6.54 7.12
N VAL A 34 14.00 -6.40 7.36
CA VAL A 34 14.62 -6.73 8.65
C VAL A 34 13.98 -5.90 9.77
N ILE A 35 13.79 -4.59 9.57
CA ILE A 35 13.11 -3.72 10.55
C ILE A 35 11.69 -4.23 10.83
N ILE A 36 10.91 -4.56 9.80
CA ILE A 36 9.54 -5.07 9.94
C ILE A 36 9.54 -6.41 10.68
N THR A 37 10.44 -7.33 10.34
CA THR A 37 10.55 -8.63 11.00
C THR A 37 10.97 -8.48 12.47
N LEU A 38 11.88 -7.56 12.79
CA LEU A 38 12.26 -7.25 14.17
C LEU A 38 11.10 -6.67 14.97
N ILE A 39 10.31 -5.77 14.38
CA ILE A 39 9.09 -5.23 15.00
C ILE A 39 8.09 -6.36 15.27
N PHE A 40 7.89 -7.26 14.31
CA PHE A 40 6.99 -8.40 14.47
C PHE A 40 7.49 -9.38 15.54
N ALA A 41 8.78 -9.68 15.56
CA ALA A 41 9.40 -10.53 16.56
C ALA A 41 9.30 -9.92 17.97
N ALA A 42 9.63 -8.63 18.13
CA ALA A 42 9.48 -7.90 19.39
C ALA A 42 8.03 -7.91 19.87
N THR A 43 7.08 -7.67 18.97
CA THR A 43 5.64 -7.74 19.24
C THR A 43 5.23 -9.13 19.73
N SER A 44 5.70 -10.19 19.06
CA SER A 44 5.40 -11.56 19.44
C SER A 44 5.96 -11.91 20.82
N LEU A 45 7.20 -11.49 21.11
CA LEU A 45 7.81 -11.68 22.42
C LEU A 45 7.02 -10.97 23.52
N LEU A 46 6.60 -9.72 23.30
CA LEU A 46 5.78 -8.96 24.25
C LEU A 46 4.47 -9.68 24.58
N GLN A 47 3.80 -10.25 23.58
CA GLN A 47 2.56 -11.01 23.78
C GLN A 47 2.77 -12.31 24.56
N ASN A 48 3.98 -12.88 24.54
CA ASN A 48 4.31 -14.11 25.27
C ASN A 48 4.85 -13.85 26.68
N VAL A 49 5.01 -12.59 27.10
CA VAL A 49 5.42 -12.25 28.47
C VAL A 49 4.33 -12.74 29.45
N PRO A 50 4.69 -13.51 30.50
CA PRO A 50 3.75 -13.93 31.52
C PRO A 50 2.96 -12.74 32.09
N ASN A 51 1.65 -12.91 32.25
CA ASN A 51 0.69 -11.90 32.72
C ASN A 51 0.38 -10.75 31.75
N PHE A 52 1.11 -10.56 30.64
CA PHE A 52 0.83 -9.48 29.68
C PHE A 52 -0.50 -9.68 28.94
N ASN A 53 -0.84 -10.94 28.61
CA ASN A 53 -2.07 -11.31 27.91
C ASN A 53 -3.13 -11.96 28.81
N GLN A 54 -2.91 -12.02 30.13
CA GLN A 54 -3.86 -12.69 31.03
C GLN A 54 -5.09 -11.84 31.33
N ASN A 55 -4.95 -10.52 31.36
CA ASN A 55 -6.06 -9.60 31.57
C ASN A 55 -6.58 -9.10 30.20
N ALA A 56 -7.91 -9.11 30.03
CA ALA A 56 -8.54 -8.62 28.79
C ALA A 56 -8.11 -7.18 28.45
N THR A 57 -7.95 -6.32 29.46
CA THR A 57 -7.51 -4.93 29.27
C THR A 57 -6.08 -4.81 28.73
N THR A 58 -5.13 -5.56 29.29
CA THR A 58 -3.72 -5.51 28.83
C THR A 58 -3.57 -6.14 27.45
N PHE A 59 -4.32 -7.21 27.17
CA PHE A 59 -4.41 -7.80 25.84
C PHE A 59 -4.94 -6.80 24.80
N LEU A 60 -6.04 -6.09 25.10
CA LEU A 60 -6.62 -5.10 24.18
C LEU A 60 -5.67 -3.94 23.92
N ILE A 61 -5.08 -3.36 24.97
CA ILE A 61 -4.11 -2.26 24.83
C ILE A 61 -2.91 -2.71 24.00
N GLY A 62 -2.36 -3.89 24.28
CA GLY A 62 -1.24 -4.46 23.51
C GLY A 62 -1.56 -4.60 22.02
N ASN A 63 -2.74 -5.14 21.68
CA ASN A 63 -3.16 -5.29 20.28
C ASN A 63 -3.38 -3.95 19.58
N ILE A 64 -3.97 -2.96 20.26
CA ILE A 64 -4.17 -1.63 19.70
C ILE A 64 -2.81 -0.96 19.42
N LEU A 65 -1.85 -1.05 20.34
CA LEU A 65 -0.50 -0.50 20.14
C LEU A 65 0.21 -1.13 18.94
N VAL A 66 0.15 -2.45 18.83
CA VAL A 66 0.71 -3.20 17.69
C VAL A 66 0.04 -2.79 16.38
N TRP A 67 -1.28 -2.66 16.39
CA TRP A 67 -2.03 -2.23 15.23
C TRP A 67 -1.65 -0.80 14.79
N VAL A 68 -1.54 0.14 15.73
CA VAL A 68 -1.07 1.51 15.46
C VAL A 68 0.34 1.51 14.87
N LEU A 69 1.25 0.68 15.42
CA LEU A 69 2.60 0.54 14.90
C LEU A 69 2.61 0.03 13.46
N ASN A 70 1.81 -0.99 13.15
CA ASN A 70 1.67 -1.50 11.78
C ASN A 70 1.12 -0.45 10.81
N VAL A 71 0.17 0.39 11.26
CA VAL A 71 -0.33 1.51 10.46
C VAL A 71 0.78 2.51 10.15
N ILE A 72 1.59 2.90 11.14
CA ILE A 72 2.72 3.82 10.94
C ILE A 72 3.70 3.26 9.90
N ILE A 73 4.01 1.95 9.98
CA ILE A 73 4.89 1.28 9.03
C ILE A 73 4.29 1.25 7.62
N ASP A 74 3.00 0.95 7.45
CA ASP A 74 2.32 0.97 6.14
C ASP A 74 2.34 2.38 5.53
N MET A 75 2.12 3.43 6.34
CA MET A 75 2.26 4.81 5.92
C MET A 75 3.69 5.15 5.46
N GLY A 76 4.69 4.72 6.24
CA GLY A 76 6.10 4.95 5.94
C GLY A 76 6.57 4.24 4.68
N ILE A 77 6.07 3.02 4.45
CA ILE A 77 6.25 2.26 3.21
C ILE A 77 5.75 3.05 2.01
N ILE A 78 4.53 3.60 2.08
CA ILE A 78 3.95 4.41 1.00
C ILE A 78 4.82 5.64 0.73
N ARG A 79 5.32 6.33 1.77
CA ARG A 79 6.22 7.48 1.59
C ARG A 79 7.53 7.09 0.89
N ILE A 80 8.13 5.98 1.31
CA ILE A 80 9.38 5.47 0.72
C ILE A 80 9.19 5.14 -0.75
N THR A 81 8.11 4.46 -1.11
CA THR A 81 7.86 4.04 -2.49
C THR A 81 7.53 5.24 -3.38
N LEU A 82 6.80 6.23 -2.86
CA LEU A 82 6.61 7.51 -3.54
C LEU A 82 7.94 8.24 -3.78
N LYS A 83 8.81 8.33 -2.77
CA LYS A 83 10.14 8.94 -2.91
C LYS A 83 11.00 8.25 -3.97
N PHE A 84 10.97 6.92 -4.03
CA PHE A 84 11.68 6.18 -5.08
C PHE A 84 11.16 6.53 -6.49
N VAL A 85 9.84 6.71 -6.65
CA VAL A 85 9.26 7.13 -7.93
C VAL A 85 9.62 8.58 -8.25
N ASP A 86 9.68 9.44 -7.25
CA ASP A 86 10.05 10.85 -7.36
C ASP A 86 11.58 11.05 -7.51
N LEU A 87 12.35 9.96 -7.61
CA LEU A 87 13.83 9.96 -7.71
C LEU A 87 14.53 10.62 -6.51
N GLU A 88 13.86 10.68 -5.37
CA GLU A 88 14.43 11.09 -4.10
C GLU A 88 15.10 9.91 -3.38
N LYS A 89 16.11 10.17 -2.55
CA LYS A 89 16.73 9.15 -1.70
C LYS A 89 15.86 8.91 -0.46
N PRO A 90 15.23 7.73 -0.29
CA PRO A 90 14.48 7.43 0.92
C PRO A 90 15.45 7.13 2.07
N SER A 91 14.98 7.38 3.29
CA SER A 91 15.70 7.07 4.53
C SER A 91 14.86 6.15 5.42
N PHE A 92 15.50 5.36 6.28
CA PHE A 92 14.77 4.51 7.23
C PHE A 92 13.92 5.31 8.22
N SER A 93 14.29 6.56 8.52
CA SER A 93 13.47 7.46 9.34
C SER A 93 12.08 7.72 8.71
N ASN A 94 11.96 7.62 7.38
CA ASN A 94 10.66 7.78 6.72
C ASN A 94 9.65 6.67 7.09
N LEU A 95 10.09 5.53 7.64
CA LEU A 95 9.21 4.48 8.14
C LEU A 95 8.39 4.91 9.36
N PHE A 96 8.92 5.81 10.19
CA PHE A 96 8.36 6.13 11.51
C PHE A 96 7.65 7.50 11.55
N HIS A 97 7.40 8.11 10.39
CA HIS A 97 6.70 9.39 10.33
C HIS A 97 5.18 9.21 10.39
N GLY A 98 4.60 9.42 11.57
CA GLY A 98 3.17 9.29 11.85
C GLY A 98 2.29 10.50 11.48
N SER A 99 2.78 11.48 10.70
CA SER A 99 1.94 12.63 10.30
C SER A 99 0.73 12.14 9.50
N PHE A 100 -0.46 12.66 9.82
CA PHE A 100 -1.75 12.27 9.23
C PHE A 100 -2.23 10.85 9.59
N LEU A 101 -1.73 10.26 10.68
CA LEU A 101 -2.17 8.93 11.14
C LEU A 101 -3.70 8.83 11.28
N ILE A 102 -4.33 9.84 11.90
CA ILE A 102 -5.79 9.87 12.09
C ILE A 102 -6.51 9.85 10.72
N ASN A 103 -6.09 10.71 9.78
CA ASN A 103 -6.70 10.76 8.45
C ASN A 103 -6.48 9.45 7.68
N TYR A 104 -5.30 8.84 7.83
CA TYR A 104 -4.97 7.56 7.19
C TYR A 104 -5.83 6.42 7.72
N VAL A 105 -5.97 6.34 9.05
CA VAL A 105 -6.82 5.36 9.73
C VAL A 105 -8.28 5.54 9.31
N LEU A 106 -8.80 6.76 9.39
CA LEU A 106 -10.19 7.04 8.98
C LEU A 106 -10.43 6.69 7.51
N THR A 107 -9.51 7.05 6.62
CA THR A 107 -9.58 6.67 5.20
C THR A 107 -9.60 5.17 5.01
N SER A 108 -8.77 4.45 5.76
CA SER A 108 -8.68 2.99 5.70
C SER A 108 -9.94 2.32 6.20
N ILE A 109 -10.52 2.81 7.31
CA ILE A 109 -11.78 2.30 7.87
C ILE A 109 -12.94 2.55 6.90
N ILE A 110 -13.11 3.79 6.42
CA ILE A 110 -14.21 4.15 5.51
C ILE A 110 -14.09 3.33 4.21
N SER A 111 -12.88 3.26 3.63
CA SER A 111 -12.65 2.46 2.42
C SER A 111 -12.92 0.98 2.67
N GLY A 112 -12.48 0.45 3.82
CA GLY A 112 -12.72 -0.93 4.23
C GLY A 112 -14.21 -1.25 4.35
N VAL A 113 -14.99 -0.39 5.01
CA VAL A 113 -16.45 -0.54 5.13
C VAL A 113 -17.12 -0.55 3.76
N ILE A 114 -16.76 0.38 2.86
CA ILE A 114 -17.31 0.43 1.50
C ILE A 114 -16.99 -0.86 0.74
N ILE A 115 -15.76 -1.36 0.83
CA ILE A 115 -15.33 -2.58 0.16
C ILE A 115 -16.08 -3.80 0.72
N ILE A 116 -16.21 -3.91 2.05
CA ILE A 116 -16.93 -5.01 2.70
C ILE A 116 -18.41 -5.00 2.29
N ILE A 117 -19.08 -3.85 2.34
CA ILE A 117 -20.47 -3.72 1.88
C ILE A 117 -20.57 -4.14 0.41
N GLY A 118 -19.63 -3.68 -0.43
CA GLY A 118 -19.53 -4.09 -1.82
C GLY A 118 -19.46 -5.61 -1.97
N LEU A 119 -18.52 -6.26 -1.27
CA LEU A 119 -18.31 -7.71 -1.31
C LEU A 119 -19.53 -8.51 -0.80
N VAL A 120 -20.17 -8.06 0.28
CA VAL A 120 -21.35 -8.71 0.88
C VAL A 120 -22.56 -8.61 -0.05
N LEU A 121 -22.77 -7.46 -0.69
CA LEU A 121 -23.82 -7.31 -1.69
C LEU A 121 -23.52 -8.17 -2.91
N PHE A 122 -22.32 -8.03 -3.50
CA PHE A 122 -21.85 -8.83 -4.62
C PHE A 122 -20.30 -8.75 -4.74
N VAL A 123 -19.65 -9.90 -4.98
CA VAL A 123 -18.19 -9.99 -5.12
C VAL A 123 -17.62 -8.99 -6.16
N ILE A 124 -18.30 -8.82 -7.30
CA ILE A 124 -17.83 -7.96 -8.40
C ILE A 124 -17.77 -6.46 -7.98
N PRO A 125 -18.86 -5.84 -7.48
CA PRO A 125 -18.83 -4.50 -6.87
C PRO A 125 -17.75 -4.32 -5.80
N GLY A 126 -17.55 -5.30 -4.92
CA GLY A 126 -16.50 -5.24 -3.90
C GLY A 126 -15.09 -5.11 -4.49
N ILE A 127 -14.77 -5.91 -5.52
CA ILE A 127 -13.49 -5.81 -6.24
C ILE A 127 -13.35 -4.45 -6.94
N ILE A 128 -14.43 -3.95 -7.57
CA ILE A 128 -14.41 -2.63 -8.22
C ILE A 128 -14.10 -1.53 -7.20
N PHE A 129 -14.73 -1.56 -6.02
CA PHE A 129 -14.46 -0.59 -4.96
C PHE A 129 -13.03 -0.71 -4.44
N ALA A 130 -12.53 -1.93 -4.23
CA ALA A 130 -11.14 -2.14 -3.78
C ALA A 130 -10.12 -1.52 -4.75
N LEU A 131 -10.29 -1.73 -6.06
CA LEU A 131 -9.41 -1.15 -7.07
C LEU A 131 -9.51 0.38 -7.13
N ARG A 132 -10.73 0.93 -7.02
CA ARG A 132 -10.95 2.38 -7.14
C ARG A 132 -10.55 3.17 -5.90
N LEU A 133 -10.61 2.54 -4.73
CA LEU A 133 -10.23 3.14 -3.45
C LEU A 133 -8.79 2.82 -3.03
N HIS A 134 -8.09 1.95 -3.76
CA HIS A 134 -6.70 1.56 -3.46
C HIS A 134 -5.77 2.77 -3.25
N PHE A 135 -5.92 3.81 -4.08
CA PHE A 135 -5.08 5.00 -4.05
C PHE A 135 -5.53 6.09 -3.06
N ALA A 136 -6.64 5.89 -2.32
CA ALA A 136 -7.09 6.85 -1.30
C ALA A 136 -6.02 7.01 -0.20
N LYS A 137 -5.42 5.91 0.24
CA LYS A 137 -4.32 5.93 1.22
C LYS A 137 -3.09 6.67 0.72
N TYR A 138 -2.76 6.55 -0.58
CA TYR A 138 -1.66 7.30 -1.20
C TYR A 138 -1.93 8.80 -1.20
N LEU A 139 -3.16 9.23 -1.48
CA LEU A 139 -3.56 10.64 -1.48
C LEU A 139 -3.47 11.29 -0.10
N VAL A 140 -3.80 10.56 0.97
CA VAL A 140 -3.62 11.07 2.34
C VAL A 140 -2.15 11.33 2.64
N ILE A 141 -1.27 10.42 2.23
CA ILE A 141 0.16 10.51 2.53
C ILE A 141 0.89 11.52 1.64
N ASP A 142 0.53 11.59 0.37
CA ASP A 142 1.20 12.43 -0.63
C ASP A 142 0.65 13.86 -0.69
N LYS A 143 -0.67 14.02 -0.50
CA LYS A 143 -1.38 15.29 -0.65
C LYS A 143 -2.01 15.78 0.65
N GLU A 144 -1.74 15.10 1.76
CA GLU A 144 -2.21 15.49 3.09
C GLU A 144 -3.74 15.67 3.15
N MET A 145 -4.45 14.95 2.27
CA MET A 145 -5.89 15.12 2.08
C MET A 145 -6.68 14.58 3.28
N GLY A 146 -7.82 15.22 3.56
CA GLY A 146 -8.82 14.68 4.47
C GLY A 146 -9.40 13.35 3.94
N PRO A 147 -9.99 12.51 4.82
CA PRO A 147 -10.43 11.17 4.44
C PRO A 147 -11.44 11.13 3.30
N VAL A 148 -12.44 12.00 3.34
CA VAL A 148 -13.50 12.07 2.34
C VAL A 148 -12.95 12.54 1.00
N ASP A 149 -12.12 13.59 1.02
CA ASP A 149 -11.52 14.15 -0.20
C ASP A 149 -10.56 13.15 -0.87
N ALA A 150 -9.80 12.40 -0.07
CA ALA A 150 -8.90 11.36 -0.56
C ALA A 150 -9.68 10.22 -1.25
N ILE A 151 -10.79 9.78 -0.67
CA ILE A 151 -11.67 8.75 -1.25
C ILE A 151 -12.28 9.24 -2.55
N GLN A 152 -12.84 10.45 -2.55
CA GLN A 152 -13.47 11.03 -3.74
C GLN A 152 -12.45 11.25 -4.87
N LYS A 153 -11.26 11.75 -4.54
CA LYS A 153 -10.18 11.94 -5.52
C LYS A 153 -9.67 10.60 -6.04
N SER A 154 -9.48 9.58 -5.20
CA SER A 154 -9.12 8.22 -5.63
C SER A 154 -10.15 7.65 -6.62
N TRP A 155 -11.44 7.82 -6.31
CA TRP A 155 -12.52 7.39 -7.18
C TRP A 155 -12.49 8.05 -8.55
N ASN A 156 -12.15 9.35 -8.58
CA ASN A 156 -12.08 10.13 -9.80
C ASN A 156 -10.85 9.78 -10.65
N ILE A 157 -9.66 9.64 -10.06
CA ILE A 157 -8.43 9.30 -10.80
C ILE A 157 -8.42 7.86 -11.34
N THR A 158 -9.23 6.98 -10.75
CA THR A 158 -9.38 5.58 -11.20
C THR A 158 -10.54 5.37 -12.18
N LYS A 159 -11.35 6.42 -12.42
CA LYS A 159 -12.53 6.33 -13.31
C LYS A 159 -12.11 6.07 -14.76
N GLY A 160 -12.72 5.07 -15.39
CA GLY A 160 -12.47 4.73 -16.80
C GLY A 160 -11.25 3.83 -17.04
N ILE A 161 -10.50 3.47 -15.98
CA ILE A 161 -9.31 2.61 -16.07
C ILE A 161 -9.35 1.42 -15.11
N THR A 162 -10.45 1.21 -14.39
CA THR A 162 -10.62 0.12 -13.42
C THR A 162 -10.21 -1.24 -14.01
N TRP A 163 -10.53 -1.50 -15.27
CA TRP A 163 -10.16 -2.76 -15.93
C TRP A 163 -8.65 -2.91 -16.12
N ASN A 164 -7.95 -1.82 -16.43
CA ASN A 164 -6.49 -1.84 -16.51
C ASN A 164 -5.85 -2.02 -15.14
N LEU A 165 -6.42 -1.43 -14.09
CA LEU A 165 -5.99 -1.63 -12.71
C LEU A 165 -6.21 -3.08 -12.27
N PHE A 166 -7.38 -3.66 -12.58
CA PHE A 166 -7.68 -5.06 -12.30
C PHE A 166 -6.63 -6.00 -12.93
N LEU A 167 -6.35 -5.82 -14.22
CA LEU A 167 -5.35 -6.63 -14.93
C LEU A 167 -3.95 -6.42 -14.37
N LEU A 168 -3.58 -5.19 -13.98
CA LEU A 168 -2.30 -4.94 -13.32
C LEU A 168 -2.23 -5.68 -11.98
N THR A 169 -3.25 -5.54 -11.14
CA THR A 169 -3.31 -6.20 -9.83
C THR A 169 -3.21 -7.72 -10.00
N LEU A 170 -3.90 -8.29 -10.99
CA LEU A 170 -3.80 -9.72 -11.30
C LEU A 170 -2.37 -10.12 -11.70
N LEU A 171 -1.70 -9.35 -12.56
CA LEU A 171 -0.30 -9.61 -12.93
C LEU A 171 0.63 -9.52 -11.72
N LEU A 172 0.47 -8.52 -10.85
CA LEU A 172 1.26 -8.38 -9.64
C LEU A 172 1.04 -9.54 -8.66
N ILE A 173 -0.20 -10.03 -8.52
CA ILE A 173 -0.50 -11.23 -7.74
C ILE A 173 0.24 -12.44 -8.32
N LEU A 174 0.17 -12.66 -9.63
CA LEU A 174 0.87 -13.77 -10.29
C LEU A 174 2.39 -13.67 -10.11
N ILE A 175 2.97 -12.47 -10.24
CA ILE A 175 4.40 -12.22 -10.00
C ILE A 175 4.77 -12.57 -8.55
N ASN A 176 3.96 -12.18 -7.57
CA ASN A 176 4.21 -12.53 -6.17
C ASN A 176 4.07 -14.03 -5.89
N ILE A 177 3.13 -14.73 -6.54
CA ILE A 177 3.01 -16.19 -6.46
C ILE A 177 4.25 -16.86 -7.05
N LEU A 178 4.74 -16.40 -8.20
CA LEU A 178 6.00 -16.91 -8.77
C LEU A 178 7.20 -16.65 -7.85
N GLY A 179 7.25 -15.47 -7.22
CA GLY A 179 8.26 -15.13 -6.21
C GLY A 179 8.20 -16.03 -4.97
N PHE A 180 6.99 -16.41 -4.54
CA PHE A 180 6.77 -17.37 -3.46
C PHE A 180 7.28 -18.77 -3.83
N ILE A 181 6.91 -19.27 -5.02
CA ILE A 181 7.32 -20.58 -5.54
C ILE A 181 8.85 -20.66 -5.70
N ALA A 182 9.51 -19.55 -6.00
CA ALA A 182 10.97 -19.42 -6.07
C ALA A 182 11.63 -19.37 -4.66
N LEU A 183 11.28 -20.33 -3.79
CA LEU A 183 11.87 -20.56 -2.46
C LEU A 183 11.81 -19.37 -1.49
N LEU A 184 10.77 -18.54 -1.55
CA LEU A 184 10.60 -17.31 -0.76
C LEU A 184 11.65 -16.22 -1.02
N VAL A 185 12.82 -16.56 -1.57
CA VAL A 185 13.87 -15.59 -1.96
C VAL A 185 13.33 -14.64 -3.03
N GLY A 186 12.46 -15.13 -3.92
CA GLY A 186 11.78 -14.29 -4.91
C GLY A 186 10.91 -13.19 -4.29
N LEU A 187 10.33 -13.42 -3.10
CA LEU A 187 9.47 -12.43 -2.43
C LEU A 187 10.21 -11.15 -2.05
N PHE A 188 11.50 -11.25 -1.73
CA PHE A 188 12.32 -10.08 -1.42
C PHE A 188 12.44 -9.11 -2.60
N ILE A 189 12.20 -9.57 -3.83
CA ILE A 189 12.18 -8.74 -5.04
C ILE A 189 10.74 -8.40 -5.44
N THR A 190 9.83 -9.37 -5.41
CA THR A 190 8.46 -9.18 -5.95
C THR A 190 7.61 -8.27 -5.06
N ILE A 191 7.82 -8.28 -3.75
CA ILE A 191 7.11 -7.39 -2.83
C ILE A 191 7.53 -5.92 -3.06
N PRO A 192 8.83 -5.55 -3.01
CA PRO A 192 9.25 -4.18 -3.37
C PRO A 192 8.84 -3.77 -4.78
N LEU A 193 8.92 -4.68 -5.75
CA LEU A 193 8.42 -4.45 -7.11
C LEU A 193 6.96 -4.04 -7.09
N THR A 194 6.12 -4.77 -6.37
CA THR A 194 4.67 -4.51 -6.27
C THR A 194 4.43 -3.15 -5.62
N MET A 195 5.14 -2.86 -4.54
CA MET A 195 5.01 -1.59 -3.80
C MET A 195 5.39 -0.38 -4.68
N VAL A 196 6.54 -0.44 -5.36
CA VAL A 196 6.99 0.63 -6.25
C VAL A 196 6.12 0.75 -7.49
N THR A 197 5.65 -0.37 -8.06
CA THR A 197 4.74 -0.35 -9.22
C THR A 197 3.45 0.39 -8.89
N ASN A 198 2.86 0.14 -7.72
CA ASN A 198 1.66 0.85 -7.28
C ASN A 198 1.91 2.35 -7.10
N ALA A 199 3.04 2.74 -6.49
CA ALA A 199 3.43 4.15 -6.37
C ALA A 199 3.64 4.83 -7.74
N PHE A 200 4.26 4.14 -8.70
CA PHE A 200 4.47 4.63 -10.06
C PHE A 200 3.14 4.86 -10.78
N VAL A 201 2.23 3.88 -10.69
CA VAL A 201 0.89 4.00 -11.28
C VAL A 201 0.13 5.15 -10.64
N TYR A 202 0.16 5.26 -9.31
CA TYR A 202 -0.44 6.39 -8.59
C TYR A 202 0.01 7.75 -9.15
N ARG A 203 1.33 7.97 -9.29
CA ARG A 203 1.90 9.20 -9.86
C ARG A 203 1.42 9.45 -11.30
N LYS A 204 1.44 8.42 -12.15
CA LYS A 204 0.93 8.51 -13.53
C LYS A 204 -0.54 8.89 -13.57
N LEU A 205 -1.38 8.28 -12.74
CA LEU A 205 -2.81 8.60 -12.67
C LEU A 205 -3.07 10.03 -12.19
N LEU A 206 -2.34 10.46 -11.16
CA LEU A 206 -2.48 11.81 -10.64
C LEU A 206 -2.08 12.87 -11.68
N SER A 207 -1.03 12.61 -12.47
CA SER A 207 -0.58 13.52 -13.54
C SER A 207 -1.60 13.71 -14.67
N GLN A 208 -2.54 12.77 -14.83
CA GLN A 208 -3.52 12.77 -15.92
C GLN A 208 -4.81 13.55 -15.58
N VAL A 209 -5.04 13.87 -14.31
CA VAL A 209 -6.26 14.55 -13.81
C VAL A 209 -5.95 16.00 -13.43
N LYS A 210 -5.15 16.69 -14.26
CA LYS A 210 -4.97 18.15 -14.18
C LYS A 210 -6.20 18.87 -14.71
#